data_AF-A0A433TEQ9-F1
#
_entry.id   AF-A0A433TEQ9-F1
#
_cell.length_a   1.000
_cell.length_b   1.000
_cell.length_c   1.000
_cell.angle_alpha   90.00
_cell.angle_beta   90.00
_cell.angle_gamma   90.00
#
_symmetry.space_group_name_H-M   'P 1'
#
loop_
_entity.id
_entity.type
_entity.pdbx_description
1 polymer ?
#
loop_
_entity_poly.entity_id
_entity_poly.type
_entity_poly.pdbx_seq_one_letter_code
_entity_poly.pdbx_strand_id
1 'polypeptide(L)'
;MSLLKRTLAGASKKRFVSLYAALKKKKTEDDGPVPAPWLSDRLAISSRPCRFELPMDFRDLETLSVREYLVKYCRIPRHRQTHYKRLFDRHKSRLTGSLTIQEMESCLLTVLLDSVELPDLKALLRCLRISSDTLVDLRLFSVICAVAERILYINYLGPNRSQPGVSRGYLESADFCNLEWKLRGMRIDPYFRRLLMSLG
;
A
#
# COMPACT_ATOMS: atom_id res chain seq x y z
N MET A 1 29.99 -14.52 -14.79
CA MET A 1 28.86 -13.55 -14.76
C MET A 1 28.47 -13.12 -13.32
N SER A 2 29.40 -12.62 -12.48
CA SER A 2 29.12 -12.39 -11.04
C SER A 2 29.47 -10.98 -10.51
N LEU A 3 30.23 -10.17 -11.25
CA LEU A 3 30.73 -8.87 -10.75
C LEU A 3 29.84 -7.66 -11.12
N LEU A 4 29.11 -7.72 -12.24
CA LEU A 4 28.23 -6.62 -12.72
C LEU A 4 26.90 -6.48 -11.96
N LYS A 5 26.40 -7.56 -11.35
CA LYS A 5 25.16 -7.51 -10.55
C LYS A 5 25.37 -6.89 -9.17
N ARG A 6 26.58 -6.97 -8.61
CA ARG A 6 26.93 -6.41 -7.29
C ARG A 6 27.09 -4.89 -7.30
N THR A 7 27.58 -4.32 -8.40
CA THR A 7 27.80 -2.87 -8.54
C THR A 7 26.50 -2.10 -8.77
N LEU A 8 25.57 -2.63 -9.57
CA LEU A 8 24.25 -2.01 -9.82
C LEU A 8 23.37 -1.99 -8.56
N ALA A 9 23.38 -3.06 -7.76
CA ALA A 9 22.65 -3.13 -6.50
C ALA A 9 23.20 -2.15 -5.44
N GLY A 10 24.52 -1.97 -5.39
CA GLY A 10 25.18 -1.02 -4.48
C GLY A 10 24.94 0.44 -4.85
N ALA A 11 24.91 0.77 -6.15
CA ALA A 11 24.63 2.12 -6.63
C ALA A 11 23.17 2.54 -6.37
N SER A 12 22.21 1.64 -6.57
CA SER A 12 20.78 1.89 -6.29
C SER A 12 20.52 2.10 -4.79
N LYS A 13 21.14 1.28 -3.93
CA LYS A 13 21.01 1.41 -2.47
C LYS A 13 21.60 2.71 -1.92
N LYS A 14 22.75 3.15 -2.44
CA LYS A 14 23.35 4.45 -2.10
C LYS A 14 22.48 5.62 -2.54
N ARG A 15 21.87 5.53 -3.74
CA ARG A 15 20.95 6.54 -4.26
C ARG A 15 19.66 6.63 -3.45
N PHE A 16 19.11 5.48 -3.02
CA PHE A 16 17.93 5.42 -2.15
C PHE A 16 18.18 6.03 -0.77
N VAL A 17 19.28 5.67 -0.10
CA VAL A 17 19.66 6.26 1.20
C VAL A 17 19.93 7.76 1.07
N SER A 18 20.56 8.19 -0.04
CA SER A 18 20.79 9.59 -0.35
C SER A 18 19.49 10.36 -0.61
N LEU A 19 18.53 9.78 -1.34
CA LEU A 19 17.24 10.40 -1.60
C LEU A 19 16.42 10.51 -0.31
N TYR A 20 16.37 9.44 0.49
CA TYR A 20 15.70 9.42 1.81
C TYR A 20 16.34 10.43 2.78
N ALA A 21 17.67 10.54 2.82
CA ALA A 21 18.37 11.53 3.62
C ALA A 21 18.15 12.97 3.12
N ALA A 22 18.06 13.18 1.80
CA ALA A 22 17.78 14.49 1.21
C ALA A 22 16.33 14.95 1.49
N LEU A 23 15.37 14.02 1.48
CA LEU A 23 13.98 14.30 1.87
C LEU A 23 13.89 14.60 3.38
N LYS A 24 14.63 13.88 4.23
CA LYS A 24 14.68 14.12 5.68
C LYS A 24 15.34 15.47 6.04
N LYS A 25 16.37 15.90 5.31
CA LYS A 25 17.03 17.21 5.49
C LYS A 25 16.11 18.41 5.20
N LYS A 26 15.01 18.22 4.47
CA LYS A 26 14.04 19.28 4.19
C LYS A 26 13.02 19.52 5.32
N LYS A 27 13.06 18.71 6.39
CA LYS A 27 12.07 18.70 7.49
C LYS A 27 12.63 19.21 8.83
N THR A 28 13.92 19.58 8.91
CA THR A 28 14.56 19.93 10.20
C THR A 28 14.58 21.43 10.54
N GLU A 29 13.79 22.25 9.86
CA GLU A 29 13.61 23.67 10.20
C GLU A 29 12.11 24.01 10.21
N ASP A 30 11.35 23.48 11.18
CA ASP A 30 10.17 24.13 11.75
C ASP A 30 9.71 23.36 13.01
N ASP A 31 9.32 24.08 14.05
CA ASP A 31 9.03 23.60 15.41
C ASP A 31 7.87 22.57 15.49
N GLY A 32 8.10 21.43 16.16
CA GLY A 32 7.08 20.51 16.74
C GLY A 32 6.04 19.88 15.79
N PRO A 33 5.57 18.63 16.01
CA PRO A 33 4.65 17.99 15.05
C PRO A 33 3.21 18.46 15.28
N VAL A 34 2.87 19.67 14.83
CA VAL A 34 1.50 19.98 14.45
C VAL A 34 1.38 19.59 12.98
N PRO A 35 0.73 18.45 12.62
CA PRO A 35 0.49 18.12 11.23
C PRO A 35 -0.38 19.22 10.63
N ALA A 36 0.27 20.04 9.81
CA ALA A 36 -0.31 21.27 9.33
C ALA A 36 -1.65 21.02 8.62
N PRO A 37 -2.63 21.94 8.72
CA PRO A 37 -3.98 21.76 8.19
C PRO A 37 -4.02 21.33 6.72
N TRP A 38 -3.07 21.78 5.90
CA TRP A 38 -2.89 21.38 4.50
C TRP A 38 -2.54 19.90 4.30
N LEU A 39 -1.95 19.24 5.31
CA LEU A 39 -1.71 17.81 5.32
C LEU A 39 -3.04 17.05 5.45
N SER A 40 -3.97 17.57 6.24
CA SER A 40 -5.34 17.04 6.39
C SER A 40 -6.19 17.19 5.14
N ASP A 41 -5.99 18.26 4.36
CA ASP A 41 -6.67 18.50 3.08
C ASP A 41 -6.05 17.70 1.92
N ARG A 42 -4.75 17.39 2.00
CA ARG A 42 -4.07 16.51 1.03
C ARG A 42 -4.21 15.03 1.37
N LEU A 43 -4.37 14.70 2.65
CA LEU A 43 -4.80 13.41 3.19
C LEU A 43 -6.31 13.35 3.36
N ALA A 44 -7.07 14.37 2.93
CA ALA A 44 -8.52 14.32 2.84
C ALA A 44 -8.83 13.28 1.76
N ILE A 45 -8.79 12.04 2.24
CA ILE A 45 -9.62 10.92 1.90
C ILE A 45 -10.69 11.40 0.95
N SER A 46 -10.46 11.15 -0.33
CA SER A 46 -11.54 11.14 -1.29
C SER A 46 -12.78 10.52 -0.65
N SER A 47 -13.95 11.14 -0.78
CA SER A 47 -15.22 10.63 -0.23
C SER A 47 -15.56 9.19 -0.64
N ARG A 48 -14.79 8.61 -1.56
CA ARG A 48 -14.81 7.21 -1.97
C ARG A 48 -13.43 6.58 -1.77
N PRO A 49 -13.19 5.82 -0.70
CA PRO A 49 -11.97 5.05 -0.57
C PRO A 49 -11.89 3.91 -1.59
N CYS A 50 -10.70 3.33 -1.75
CA CYS A 50 -10.57 2.02 -2.38
C CYS A 50 -11.41 1.01 -1.60
N ARG A 51 -12.20 0.21 -2.33
CA ARG A 51 -13.07 -0.83 -1.76
C ARG A 51 -12.44 -2.20 -1.95
N PHE A 52 -12.46 -3.01 -0.91
CA PHE A 52 -12.16 -4.43 -1.03
C PHE A 52 -13.46 -5.21 -1.07
N GLU A 53 -13.52 -6.24 -1.90
CA GLU A 53 -14.68 -7.11 -2.07
C GLU A 53 -14.29 -8.54 -1.72
N LEU A 54 -15.27 -9.37 -1.42
CA LEU A 54 -15.07 -10.81 -1.29
C LEU A 54 -15.63 -11.53 -2.52
N PRO A 55 -15.08 -12.70 -2.88
CA PRO A 55 -15.70 -13.54 -3.89
C PRO A 55 -17.10 -13.95 -3.46
N MET A 56 -17.98 -14.13 -4.43
CA MET A 56 -19.35 -14.58 -4.18
C MET A 56 -19.37 -15.99 -3.56
N ASP A 57 -18.49 -16.89 -4.05
CA ASP A 57 -18.16 -18.13 -3.36
C ASP A 57 -16.86 -17.95 -2.57
N PHE A 58 -16.95 -18.02 -1.24
CA PHE A 58 -15.78 -17.89 -0.37
C PHE A 58 -14.72 -18.96 -0.65
N ARG A 59 -15.11 -20.15 -1.15
CA ARG A 59 -14.17 -21.26 -1.43
C ARG A 59 -13.09 -20.88 -2.43
N ASP A 60 -13.36 -19.90 -3.30
CA ASP A 60 -12.35 -19.33 -4.19
C ASP A 60 -11.11 -18.86 -3.42
N LEU A 61 -11.27 -18.37 -2.18
CA LEU A 61 -10.17 -17.90 -1.33
C LEU A 61 -9.16 -19.00 -0.97
N GLU A 62 -9.53 -20.28 -1.01
CA GLU A 62 -8.62 -21.40 -0.74
C GLU A 62 -7.61 -21.62 -1.88
N THR A 63 -7.98 -21.21 -3.09
CA THR A 63 -7.16 -21.41 -4.30
C THR A 63 -6.39 -20.15 -4.70
N LEU A 64 -6.85 -18.98 -4.27
CA LEU A 64 -6.24 -17.70 -4.61
C LEU A 64 -5.01 -17.40 -3.75
N SER A 65 -3.96 -16.91 -4.39
CA SER A 65 -2.89 -16.20 -3.70
C SER A 65 -3.35 -14.81 -3.25
N VAL A 66 -2.66 -14.25 -2.25
CA VAL A 66 -2.87 -12.88 -1.77
C VAL A 66 -2.84 -11.87 -2.93
N ARG A 67 -1.88 -12.03 -3.84
CA ARG A 67 -1.73 -11.15 -5.01
C ARG A 67 -2.94 -11.24 -5.94
N GLU A 68 -3.38 -12.45 -6.27
CA GLU A 68 -4.52 -12.65 -7.18
C GLU A 68 -5.81 -12.10 -6.59
N TYR A 69 -6.05 -12.35 -5.30
CA TYR A 69 -7.18 -11.76 -4.58
C TYR A 69 -7.14 -10.23 -4.68
N LEU A 70 -6.01 -9.62 -4.33
CA LEU A 70 -5.86 -8.17 -4.31
C LEU A 70 -6.10 -7.57 -5.71
N VAL A 71 -5.52 -8.16 -6.75
CA VAL A 71 -5.71 -7.70 -8.13
C VAL A 71 -7.16 -7.87 -8.59
N LYS A 72 -7.85 -8.94 -8.19
CA LYS A 72 -9.21 -9.27 -8.64
C LYS A 72 -10.31 -8.55 -7.86
N TYR A 73 -10.11 -8.32 -6.56
CA TYR A 73 -11.15 -7.84 -5.64
C TYR A 73 -10.87 -6.46 -5.02
N CYS A 74 -9.73 -5.80 -5.34
CA CYS A 74 -9.53 -4.40 -4.99
C CYS A 74 -10.13 -3.47 -6.06
N ARG A 75 -11.14 -2.69 -5.68
CA ARG A 75 -11.77 -1.64 -6.49
C ARG A 75 -11.16 -0.29 -6.15
N ILE A 76 -10.46 0.25 -7.13
CA ILE A 76 -9.78 1.54 -7.01
C ILE A 76 -10.60 2.57 -7.80
N PRO A 77 -11.09 3.65 -7.17
CA PRO A 77 -11.86 4.67 -7.86
C PRO A 77 -10.98 5.48 -8.84
N ARG A 78 -11.60 6.04 -9.89
CA ARG A 78 -10.88 6.68 -11.01
C ARG A 78 -9.84 7.73 -10.57
N HIS A 79 -10.18 8.57 -9.59
CA HIS A 79 -9.26 9.62 -9.13
C HIS A 79 -8.01 9.03 -8.45
N ARG A 80 -8.12 7.92 -7.70
CA ARG A 80 -6.97 7.19 -7.14
C ARG A 80 -6.15 6.53 -8.22
N GLN A 81 -6.80 5.91 -9.23
CA GLN A 81 -6.09 5.35 -10.38
C GLN A 81 -5.23 6.41 -11.08
N THR A 82 -5.77 7.60 -11.30
CA THR A 82 -5.02 8.72 -11.89
C THR A 82 -3.85 9.14 -11.01
N HIS A 83 -4.05 9.22 -9.69
CA HIS A 83 -2.99 9.56 -8.75
C HIS A 83 -1.85 8.54 -8.76
N TYR A 84 -2.18 7.26 -8.60
CA TYR A 84 -1.19 6.17 -8.64
C TYR A 84 -0.49 6.09 -9.99
N LYS A 85 -1.24 6.23 -11.10
CA LYS A 85 -0.66 6.22 -12.44
C LYS A 85 0.38 7.33 -12.63
N ARG A 86 0.10 8.55 -12.15
CA ARG A 86 1.06 9.67 -12.24
C ARG A 86 2.36 9.36 -11.48
N LEU A 87 2.26 8.74 -10.30
CA LEU A 87 3.44 8.35 -9.51
C LEU A 87 4.20 7.19 -10.19
N PHE A 88 3.48 6.21 -10.68
CA PHE A 88 4.03 5.06 -11.41
C PHE A 88 4.78 5.51 -12.67
N ASP A 89 4.17 6.34 -13.51
CA ASP A 89 4.77 6.82 -14.75
C ASP A 89 6.03 7.66 -14.50
N ARG A 90 6.11 8.35 -13.37
CA ARG A 90 7.28 9.14 -12.96
C ARG A 90 8.49 8.25 -12.58
N HIS A 91 8.26 7.07 -12.04
CA HIS A 91 9.33 6.24 -11.45
C HIS A 91 9.58 4.93 -12.19
N LYS A 92 8.67 4.46 -13.05
CA LYS A 92 8.83 3.21 -13.78
C LYS A 92 10.07 3.25 -14.66
N SER A 93 10.77 2.12 -14.72
CA SER A 93 11.88 1.96 -15.65
C SER A 93 11.39 2.08 -17.09
N ARG A 94 12.09 2.88 -17.90
CA ARG A 94 11.78 3.00 -19.34
C ARG A 94 12.02 1.70 -20.10
N LEU A 95 12.92 0.85 -19.62
CA LEU A 95 13.29 -0.41 -20.27
C LEU A 95 12.27 -1.51 -20.01
N THR A 96 11.80 -1.65 -18.77
CA THR A 96 10.88 -2.74 -18.38
C THR A 96 9.43 -2.30 -18.30
N GLY A 97 9.16 -0.99 -18.30
CA GLY A 97 7.83 -0.43 -18.06
C GLY A 97 7.29 -0.69 -16.65
N SER A 98 8.12 -1.20 -15.73
CA SER A 98 7.72 -1.64 -14.39
C SER A 98 8.57 -0.96 -13.30
N LEU A 99 8.09 -1.01 -12.06
CA LEU A 99 8.83 -0.60 -10.88
C LEU A 99 9.59 -1.79 -10.29
N THR A 100 10.79 -1.52 -9.79
CA THR A 100 11.44 -2.39 -8.80
C THR A 100 10.81 -2.19 -7.42
N ILE A 101 11.03 -3.12 -6.49
CA ILE A 101 10.54 -2.98 -5.11
C ILE A 101 11.09 -1.72 -4.43
N GLN A 102 12.35 -1.35 -4.68
CA GLN A 102 12.94 -0.14 -4.11
C GLN A 102 12.26 1.13 -4.61
N GLU A 103 11.97 1.21 -5.91
CA GLU A 103 11.25 2.35 -6.49
C GLU A 103 9.80 2.40 -6.00
N MET A 104 9.15 1.24 -5.88
CA MET A 104 7.82 1.13 -5.32
C MET A 104 7.77 1.60 -3.85
N GLU A 105 8.72 1.19 -3.01
CA GLU A 105 8.81 1.65 -1.61
C GLU A 105 8.90 3.18 -1.55
N SER A 106 9.75 3.79 -2.38
CA SER A 106 9.86 5.25 -2.48
C SER A 106 8.55 5.90 -2.92
N CYS A 107 7.83 5.29 -3.87
CA CYS A 107 6.53 5.78 -4.30
C CYS A 107 5.48 5.67 -3.20
N LEU A 108 5.48 4.58 -2.41
CA LEU A 108 4.55 4.37 -1.32
C LEU A 108 4.75 5.39 -0.19
N LEU A 109 5.99 5.70 0.17
CA LEU A 109 6.28 6.77 1.12
C LEU A 109 5.72 8.13 0.63
N THR A 110 5.82 8.40 -0.67
CA THR A 110 5.23 9.60 -1.28
C THR A 110 3.71 9.60 -1.20
N VAL A 111 3.05 8.46 -1.47
CA VAL A 111 1.59 8.30 -1.33
C VAL A 111 1.15 8.55 0.11
N LEU A 112 1.91 8.03 1.07
CA LEU A 112 1.65 8.12 2.51
C LEU A 112 2.19 9.42 3.14
N LEU A 113 2.63 10.39 2.31
CA LEU A 113 3.17 11.69 2.72
C LEU A 113 4.27 11.63 3.80
N ASP A 114 5.16 10.63 3.73
CA ASP A 114 6.24 10.40 4.71
C ASP A 114 5.76 10.33 6.17
N SER A 115 4.47 10.00 6.39
CA SER A 115 3.92 9.79 7.72
C SER A 115 4.34 8.45 8.31
N VAL A 116 4.68 7.47 7.46
CA VAL A 116 4.92 6.08 7.85
C VAL A 116 6.41 5.75 7.96
N GLU A 117 6.77 4.96 8.97
CA GLU A 117 8.12 4.43 9.11
C GLU A 117 8.41 3.25 8.17
N LEU A 118 9.64 3.16 7.69
CA LEU A 118 10.10 2.09 6.79
C LEU A 118 9.89 0.65 7.34
N PRO A 119 10.00 0.35 8.65
CA PRO A 119 9.72 -0.98 9.20
C PRO A 119 8.27 -1.42 8.99
N ASP A 120 7.30 -0.51 9.15
CA ASP A 120 5.88 -0.79 8.95
C ASP A 120 5.58 -1.08 7.48
N LEU A 121 6.17 -0.29 6.58
CA LEU A 121 6.08 -0.53 5.15
C LEU A 121 6.64 -1.93 4.77
N LYS A 122 7.77 -2.32 5.34
CA LYS A 122 8.35 -3.66 5.11
C LYS A 122 7.49 -4.78 5.70
N ALA A 123 6.88 -4.54 6.87
CA ALA A 123 5.95 -5.50 7.46
C ALA A 123 4.74 -5.71 6.55
N LEU A 124 4.18 -4.62 6.00
CA LEU A 124 3.12 -4.68 5.02
C LEU A 124 3.53 -5.51 3.78
N LEU A 125 4.68 -5.21 3.16
CA LEU A 125 5.12 -5.92 1.96
C LEU A 125 5.33 -7.43 2.19
N ARG A 126 5.79 -7.81 3.39
CA ARG A 126 5.86 -9.22 3.81
C ARG A 126 4.48 -9.87 3.89
N CYS A 127 3.49 -9.17 4.46
CA CYS A 127 2.10 -9.66 4.51
C CYS A 127 1.51 -9.85 3.11
N LEU A 128 1.87 -8.98 2.15
CA LEU A 128 1.44 -9.09 0.75
C LEU A 128 2.21 -10.17 -0.04
N ARG A 129 3.17 -10.86 0.60
CA ARG A 129 4.05 -11.87 -0.02
C ARG A 129 4.75 -11.36 -1.28
N ILE A 130 5.14 -10.08 -1.28
CA ILE A 130 5.87 -9.48 -2.39
C ILE A 130 7.36 -9.73 -2.18
N SER A 131 7.98 -10.39 -3.16
CA SER A 131 9.41 -10.68 -3.15
C SER A 131 10.22 -9.50 -3.70
N SER A 132 11.48 -9.37 -3.26
CA SER A 132 12.38 -8.25 -3.60
C SER A 132 12.74 -8.18 -5.09
N ASP A 133 12.63 -9.29 -5.80
CA ASP A 133 12.87 -9.45 -7.24
C ASP A 133 11.61 -9.26 -8.10
N THR A 134 10.45 -9.03 -7.47
CA THR A 134 9.19 -8.85 -8.19
C THR A 134 9.21 -7.54 -8.96
N LEU A 135 8.96 -7.62 -10.27
CA LEU A 135 8.64 -6.46 -11.09
C LEU A 135 7.17 -6.09 -10.89
N VAL A 136 6.95 -4.82 -10.55
CA VAL A 136 5.64 -4.31 -10.18
C VAL A 136 5.08 -3.49 -11.35
N ASP A 137 4.02 -4.00 -11.96
CA ASP A 137 3.25 -3.28 -12.96
C ASP A 137 2.31 -2.23 -12.32
N LEU A 138 1.65 -1.42 -13.15
CA LEU A 138 0.74 -0.37 -12.68
C LEU A 138 -0.42 -0.93 -11.84
N ARG A 139 -0.96 -2.10 -12.21
CA ARG A 139 -2.12 -2.67 -11.53
C ARG A 139 -1.72 -3.14 -10.13
N LEU A 140 -0.64 -3.89 -10.02
CA LEU A 140 -0.09 -4.35 -8.76
C LEU A 140 0.31 -3.16 -7.88
N PHE A 141 1.02 -2.17 -8.45
CA PHE A 141 1.37 -0.94 -7.73
C PHE A 141 0.14 -0.25 -7.13
N SER A 142 -0.88 -0.03 -7.97
CA SER A 142 -2.11 0.64 -7.55
C SER A 142 -2.81 -0.07 -6.39
N VAL A 143 -2.84 -1.41 -6.42
CA VAL A 143 -3.46 -2.19 -5.35
C VAL A 143 -2.61 -2.16 -4.07
N ILE A 144 -1.29 -2.20 -4.18
CA ILE A 144 -0.41 -2.06 -3.00
C ILE A 144 -0.62 -0.69 -2.36
N CYS A 145 -0.73 0.39 -3.14
CA CYS A 145 -1.06 1.70 -2.61
C CYS A 145 -2.40 1.68 -1.87
N ALA A 146 -3.43 1.08 -2.45
CA ALA A 146 -4.76 0.99 -1.81
C ALA A 146 -4.71 0.23 -0.47
N VAL A 147 -3.96 -0.87 -0.40
CA VAL A 147 -3.80 -1.66 0.83
C VAL A 147 -2.95 -0.90 1.85
N ALA A 148 -1.86 -0.27 1.41
CA ALA A 148 -0.98 0.52 2.27
C ALA A 148 -1.75 1.66 2.92
N GLU A 149 -2.55 2.39 2.13
CA GLU A 149 -3.47 3.38 2.66
C GLU A 149 -4.47 2.75 3.62
N ARG A 150 -5.13 1.64 3.28
CA ARG A 150 -6.12 1.04 4.20
C ARG A 150 -5.53 0.66 5.57
N ILE A 151 -4.38 0.00 5.57
CA ILE A 151 -3.79 -0.58 6.79
C ILE A 151 -3.03 0.49 7.59
N LEU A 152 -2.25 1.34 6.92
CA LEU A 152 -1.37 2.28 7.60
C LEU A 152 -2.11 3.57 7.96
N TYR A 153 -3.10 4.01 7.18
CA TYR A 153 -3.82 5.25 7.48
C TYR A 153 -4.47 5.28 8.87
N ILE A 154 -4.97 4.13 9.34
CA ILE A 154 -5.58 3.99 10.67
C ILE A 154 -4.57 4.29 11.78
N ASN A 155 -3.29 3.97 11.58
CA ASN A 155 -2.25 4.10 12.61
C ASN A 155 -1.67 5.52 12.68
N TYR A 156 -1.79 6.32 11.61
CA TYR A 156 -1.07 7.58 11.45
C TYR A 156 -1.93 8.85 11.51
N LEU A 157 -3.26 8.72 11.65
CA LEU A 157 -4.10 9.79 12.17
C LEU A 157 -4.37 9.53 13.65
N GLY A 158 -3.68 10.30 14.51
CA GLY A 158 -3.79 10.17 15.96
C GLY A 158 -5.24 10.33 16.49
N PRO A 159 -5.48 9.94 17.76
CA PRO A 159 -6.81 9.79 18.37
C PRO A 159 -7.69 11.06 18.42
N ASN A 160 -7.16 12.23 18.08
CA ASN A 160 -7.82 13.53 18.21
C ASN A 160 -8.52 14.05 16.95
N ARG A 161 -8.70 13.22 15.92
CA ARG A 161 -9.47 13.62 14.73
C ARG A 161 -10.67 12.72 14.58
N SER A 162 -11.77 13.19 15.15
CA SER A 162 -13.15 12.73 14.95
C SER A 162 -13.62 12.92 13.50
N GLN A 163 -12.82 12.51 12.52
CA GLN A 163 -13.33 12.22 11.20
C GLN A 163 -13.79 10.77 11.22
N PRO A 164 -14.98 10.44 10.70
CA PRO A 164 -15.40 9.05 10.57
C PRO A 164 -14.33 8.36 9.73
N GLY A 165 -13.48 7.55 10.39
CA GLY A 165 -12.33 6.93 9.76
C GLY A 165 -12.77 6.29 8.47
N VAL A 166 -12.09 6.60 7.36
CA VAL A 166 -12.33 6.13 5.98
C VAL A 166 -13.56 5.22 5.92
N SER A 167 -14.76 5.81 5.93
CA SER A 167 -15.96 5.02 6.21
C SER A 167 -16.07 3.96 5.13
N ARG A 168 -16.05 2.68 5.54
CA ARG A 168 -16.25 1.56 4.62
C ARG A 168 -17.59 1.78 3.95
N GLY A 169 -17.60 1.72 2.62
CA GLY A 169 -18.85 1.78 1.89
C GLY A 169 -19.77 0.64 2.35
N TYR A 170 -21.08 0.87 2.41
CA TYR A 170 -22.06 -0.11 2.88
C TYR A 170 -21.88 -1.52 2.29
N LEU A 171 -21.50 -1.60 1.01
CA LEU A 171 -21.22 -2.87 0.33
C LEU A 171 -20.04 -3.62 0.94
N GLU A 172 -18.94 -2.93 1.21
CA GLU A 172 -17.77 -3.53 1.84
C GLU A 172 -18.07 -3.95 3.28
N SER A 173 -18.81 -3.13 4.03
CA SER A 173 -19.25 -3.49 5.37
C SER A 173 -20.11 -4.76 5.37
N ALA A 174 -20.98 -4.94 4.36
CA ALA A 174 -21.78 -6.15 4.21
C ALA A 174 -20.93 -7.37 3.81
N ASP A 175 -19.94 -7.19 2.94
CA ASP A 175 -19.02 -8.26 2.56
C ASP A 175 -18.21 -8.74 3.76
N PHE A 176 -17.65 -7.81 4.55
CA PHE A 176 -16.75 -8.12 5.66
C PHE A 176 -17.47 -8.33 7.01
N CYS A 177 -18.78 -8.13 7.09
CA CYS A 177 -19.51 -8.43 8.33
C CYS A 177 -19.38 -9.92 8.67
N ASN A 178 -19.12 -10.23 9.95
CA ASN A 178 -18.96 -11.60 10.44
C ASN A 178 -17.92 -12.42 9.64
N LEU A 179 -16.86 -11.77 9.13
CA LEU A 179 -15.83 -12.43 8.32
C LEU A 179 -15.24 -13.67 9.01
N GLU A 180 -14.99 -13.62 10.32
CA GLU A 180 -14.48 -14.76 11.10
C GLU A 180 -15.37 -16.00 10.98
N TRP A 181 -16.69 -15.79 11.01
CA TRP A 181 -17.67 -16.86 10.84
C TRP A 181 -17.73 -17.35 9.40
N LYS A 182 -17.70 -16.43 8.42
CA LYS A 182 -17.68 -16.76 6.99
C LYS A 182 -16.48 -17.62 6.60
N LEU A 183 -15.33 -17.38 7.23
CA LEU A 183 -14.09 -18.11 6.95
C LEU A 183 -13.93 -19.39 7.78
N ARG A 184 -14.89 -19.73 8.66
CA ARG A 184 -14.79 -20.90 9.54
C ARG A 184 -14.79 -22.18 8.71
N GLY A 185 -13.82 -23.07 8.98
CA GLY A 185 -13.68 -24.35 8.28
C GLY A 185 -12.98 -24.27 6.93
N MET A 186 -12.58 -23.08 6.48
CA MET A 186 -11.87 -22.87 5.23
C MET A 186 -10.36 -23.02 5.38
N ARG A 187 -9.71 -23.60 4.37
CA ARG A 187 -8.25 -23.79 4.27
C ARG A 187 -7.60 -22.60 3.58
N ILE A 188 -7.60 -21.46 4.27
CA ILE A 188 -6.98 -20.22 3.77
C ILE A 188 -5.60 -20.06 4.40
N ASP A 189 -4.62 -19.61 3.60
CA ASP A 189 -3.29 -19.25 4.08
C ASP A 189 -3.37 -18.29 5.30
N PRO A 190 -2.66 -18.54 6.41
CA PRO A 190 -2.78 -17.72 7.62
C PRO A 190 -2.42 -16.24 7.42
N TYR A 191 -1.49 -15.91 6.52
CA TYR A 191 -1.17 -14.52 6.19
C TYR A 191 -2.30 -13.88 5.38
N PHE A 192 -2.88 -14.63 4.45
CA PHE A 192 -4.03 -14.17 3.70
C PHE A 192 -5.25 -13.93 4.60
N ARG A 193 -5.53 -14.84 5.53
CA ARG A 193 -6.58 -14.65 6.55
C ARG A 193 -6.34 -13.39 7.38
N ARG A 194 -5.12 -13.17 7.89
CA ARG A 194 -4.77 -11.94 8.62
C ARG A 194 -4.96 -10.68 7.78
N LEU A 195 -4.58 -10.73 6.51
CA LEU A 195 -4.80 -9.63 5.58
C LEU A 195 -6.29 -9.32 5.44
N LEU A 196 -7.14 -10.32 5.19
CA LEU A 196 -8.58 -10.13 5.07
C LEU A 196 -9.18 -9.50 6.34
N MET A 197 -8.76 -9.95 7.52
CA MET A 197 -9.17 -9.37 8.80
C MET A 197 -8.69 -7.92 9.00
N SER A 198 -7.53 -7.56 8.45
CA SER A 198 -7.03 -6.17 8.51
C SER A 198 -7.68 -5.23 7.50
N LEU A 199 -8.27 -5.77 6.43
CA LEU A 199 -8.97 -4.99 5.42
C LEU A 199 -10.41 -4.67 5.85
N GLY A 200 -11.07 -5.65 6.48
CA GLY A 200 -12.42 -5.54 7.03
C GLY A 200 -12.48 -5.35 8.52
#